data_AF-A0A484YVV5-F1
#
_entry.id   AF-A0A484YVV5-F1
#
_cell.length_a   1.000
_cell.length_b   1.000
_cell.length_c   1.000
_cell.angle_alpha   90.00
_cell.angle_beta   90.00
_cell.angle_gamma   90.00
#
_symmetry.space_group_name_H-M   'P 1'
#
loop_
_entity.id
_entity.type
_entity.pdbx_description
1 polymer ?
#
loop_
_entity_poly.entity_id
_entity_poly.type
_entity_poly.pdbx_seq_one_letter_code
_entity_poly.pdbx_strand_id
1 'polypeptide(L)'
;MGIDKTQQQLARLLRLKPDWAVSYGDSLVRQALTLWPEQAKPLAQQWQQQVAAAALPAPELNGWHEGMTQLQQLANRLNALDEKRGKYMTVSELKSAVFAMTQSFTRAIPAEEQLRQLSVLPHDPALASGTAEPDGAASATAYYPLCGAQTTNGTITLVQ
;
A
#
# COMPACT_ATOMS: atom_id res chain seq x y z
N MET A 1 -7.08 -19.57 -26.19
CA MET A 1 -7.88 -19.99 -25.02
C MET A 1 -7.20 -19.74 -23.67
N GLY A 2 -5.92 -20.07 -23.46
CA GLY A 2 -5.23 -19.74 -22.19
C GLY A 2 -4.95 -18.24 -22.03
N ILE A 3 -4.40 -17.62 -23.09
CA ILE A 3 -4.04 -16.19 -23.11
C ILE A 3 -5.26 -15.28 -22.88
N ASP A 4 -6.42 -15.63 -23.46
CA ASP A 4 -7.65 -14.84 -23.31
C ASP A 4 -8.11 -14.79 -21.85
N LYS A 5 -8.01 -15.91 -21.11
CA LYS A 5 -8.34 -15.97 -19.68
C LYS A 5 -7.35 -15.15 -18.84
N THR A 6 -6.05 -15.26 -19.12
CA THR A 6 -5.02 -14.47 -18.44
C THR A 6 -5.21 -12.98 -18.69
N GLN A 7 -5.55 -12.59 -19.91
CA GLN A 7 -5.81 -11.18 -20.27
C GLN A 7 -7.03 -10.63 -19.52
N GLN A 8 -8.10 -11.41 -19.38
CA GLN A 8 -9.26 -11.04 -18.57
C GLN A 8 -8.92 -10.93 -17.07
N GLN A 9 -8.08 -11.81 -16.54
CA GLN A 9 -7.62 -11.74 -15.15
C GLN A 9 -6.77 -10.49 -14.89
N LEU A 10 -5.81 -10.18 -15.76
CA LEU A 10 -4.98 -8.98 -15.66
C LEU A 10 -5.84 -7.70 -15.76
N ALA A 11 -6.79 -7.66 -16.69
CA ALA A 11 -7.72 -6.55 -16.83
C ALA A 11 -8.59 -6.37 -15.57
N ARG A 12 -8.92 -7.45 -14.86
CA ARG A 12 -9.65 -7.39 -13.59
C ARG A 12 -8.77 -6.84 -12.47
N LEU A 13 -7.51 -7.27 -12.37
CA LEU A 13 -6.57 -6.79 -11.35
C LEU A 13 -6.32 -5.29 -11.47
N LEU A 14 -6.15 -4.78 -12.69
CA LEU A 14 -5.94 -3.35 -12.95
C LEU A 14 -7.13 -2.46 -12.59
N ARG A 15 -8.33 -3.04 -12.42
CA ARG A 15 -9.56 -2.32 -12.03
C ARG A 15 -9.82 -2.34 -10.53
N LEU A 16 -9.04 -3.08 -9.75
CA LEU A 16 -9.15 -3.11 -8.29
C LEU A 16 -8.64 -1.79 -7.70
N LYS A 17 -9.22 -1.39 -6.56
CA LYS A 17 -8.68 -0.25 -5.81
C LYS A 17 -7.30 -0.62 -5.22
N PRO A 18 -6.39 0.35 -5.05
CA PRO A 18 -5.06 0.10 -4.47
C PRO A 18 -5.09 -0.53 -3.06
N ASP A 19 -6.16 -0.28 -2.30
CA ASP A 19 -6.41 -0.80 -0.95
C ASP A 19 -7.18 -2.14 -0.94
N TRP A 20 -7.45 -2.74 -2.11
CA TRP A 20 -8.30 -3.92 -2.21
C TRP A 20 -7.85 -5.07 -1.30
N ALA A 21 -6.54 -5.36 -1.27
CA ALA A 21 -6.00 -6.43 -0.43
C ALA A 21 -6.26 -6.21 1.07
N VAL A 22 -6.15 -4.96 1.52
CA VAL A 22 -6.42 -4.58 2.92
C VAL A 22 -7.92 -4.70 3.21
N SER A 23 -8.75 -4.09 2.37
CA SER A 23 -10.22 -4.11 2.55
C SER A 23 -10.81 -5.53 2.53
N TYR A 24 -10.25 -6.40 1.69
CA TYR A 24 -10.66 -7.80 1.60
C TYR A 24 -10.20 -8.59 2.82
N GLY A 25 -8.96 -8.42 3.28
CA GLY A 25 -8.47 -9.04 4.52
C GLY A 25 -9.29 -8.62 5.75
N ASP A 26 -9.66 -7.35 5.86
CA ASP A 26 -10.58 -6.86 6.91
C ASP A 26 -11.94 -7.54 6.86
N SER A 27 -12.44 -7.86 5.66
CA SER A 27 -13.70 -8.59 5.49
C SER A 27 -13.58 -10.04 5.95
N LEU A 28 -12.44 -10.69 5.71
CA LEU A 28 -12.16 -12.06 6.16
C LEU A 28 -12.02 -12.12 7.68
N VAL A 29 -11.30 -11.18 8.28
CA VAL A 29 -11.16 -11.07 9.73
C VAL A 29 -12.51 -10.82 10.39
N ARG A 30 -13.35 -9.93 9.82
CA ARG A 30 -14.71 -9.70 10.33
C ARG A 30 -15.58 -10.95 10.25
N GLN A 31 -15.51 -11.70 9.16
CA GLN A 31 -16.21 -12.98 9.03
C GLN A 31 -15.72 -13.99 10.07
N ALA A 32 -14.40 -14.13 10.24
CA ALA A 32 -13.81 -15.02 11.22
C ALA A 32 -14.20 -14.64 12.67
N LEU A 33 -14.22 -13.35 13.01
CA LEU A 33 -14.66 -12.87 14.32
C LEU A 33 -16.16 -13.09 14.56
N THR A 34 -16.98 -13.08 13.50
CA THR A 34 -18.41 -13.36 13.58
C THR A 34 -18.68 -14.84 13.83
N LEU A 35 -17.90 -15.73 13.19
CA LEU A 35 -18.06 -17.18 13.27
C LEU A 35 -17.36 -17.79 14.50
N TRP A 36 -16.20 -17.24 14.88
CA TRP A 36 -15.33 -17.76 15.94
C TRP A 36 -14.71 -16.62 16.77
N PRO A 37 -15.50 -15.94 17.63
CA PRO A 37 -15.07 -14.72 18.31
C PRO A 37 -13.88 -14.91 19.25
N GLU A 38 -13.71 -16.08 19.87
CA GLU A 38 -12.57 -16.33 20.78
C GLU A 38 -11.31 -16.76 20.00
N GLN A 39 -11.46 -17.62 18.99
CA GLN A 39 -10.33 -18.16 18.24
C GLN A 39 -9.78 -17.17 17.20
N ALA A 40 -10.61 -16.26 16.68
CA ALA A 40 -10.21 -15.29 15.66
C ALA A 40 -9.60 -13.99 16.23
N LYS A 41 -9.63 -13.76 17.55
CA LYS A 41 -8.94 -12.61 18.20
C LYS A 41 -7.45 -12.51 17.85
N PRO A 42 -6.61 -13.56 18.01
CA PRO A 42 -5.21 -13.48 17.63
C PRO A 42 -5.01 -13.26 16.13
N LEU A 43 -5.87 -13.86 15.28
CA LEU A 43 -5.84 -13.64 13.83
C LEU A 43 -6.10 -12.17 13.48
N ALA A 44 -7.10 -11.55 14.11
CA ALA A 44 -7.42 -10.14 13.91
C ALA A 44 -6.26 -9.21 14.33
N GLN A 45 -5.63 -9.50 15.46
CA GLN A 45 -4.47 -8.75 15.95
C GLN A 45 -3.28 -8.89 15.00
N GLN A 46 -2.98 -10.10 14.55
CA GLN A 46 -1.89 -10.36 13.61
C GLN A 46 -2.12 -9.63 12.27
N TRP A 47 -3.33 -9.69 11.75
CA TRP A 47 -3.70 -8.96 10.53
C TRP A 47 -3.50 -7.45 10.69
N GLN A 48 -3.97 -6.87 11.80
CA GLN A 48 -3.80 -5.44 12.07
C GLN A 48 -2.32 -5.05 12.16
N GLN A 49 -1.48 -5.88 12.80
CA GLN A 49 -0.04 -5.66 12.87
C GLN A 49 0.62 -5.71 11.48
N GLN A 50 0.24 -6.66 10.63
CA GLN A 50 0.77 -6.76 9.27
C GLN A 50 0.37 -5.55 8.42
N VAL A 51 -0.89 -5.13 8.49
CA VAL A 51 -1.37 -3.93 7.78
C VAL A 51 -0.65 -2.69 8.30
N ALA A 52 -0.48 -2.54 9.62
CA ALA A 52 0.24 -1.40 10.19
C ALA A 52 1.74 -1.40 9.84
N ALA A 53 2.38 -2.56 9.77
CA ALA A 53 3.78 -2.69 9.38
C ALA A 53 4.01 -2.42 7.88
N ALA A 54 3.02 -2.71 7.04
CA ALA A 54 3.04 -2.41 5.62
C ALA A 54 2.54 -0.98 5.30
N ALA A 55 1.94 -0.29 6.26
CA ALA A 55 1.43 1.06 6.10
C ALA A 55 2.54 2.08 6.33
N LEU A 56 2.47 3.16 5.55
CA LEU A 56 3.29 4.34 5.79
C LEU A 56 2.79 5.10 7.02
N PRO A 57 3.69 5.63 7.86
CA PRO A 57 3.27 6.41 9.03
C PRO A 57 2.52 7.66 8.56
N ALA A 58 1.42 8.00 9.24
CA ALA A 58 0.57 9.16 8.93
C ALA A 58 1.31 10.49 8.67
N PRO A 59 2.39 10.87 9.39
CA PRO A 59 3.13 12.10 9.06
C PRO A 59 3.77 12.09 7.67
N GLU A 60 4.14 10.92 7.13
CA GLU A 60 4.69 10.79 5.77
C GLU A 60 3.61 10.85 4.68
N LEU A 61 2.33 10.68 5.04
CA LEU A 61 1.22 10.75 4.08
C LEU A 61 0.77 12.19 3.80
N ASN A 62 0.97 13.10 4.75
CA ASN A 62 0.42 14.45 4.66
C ASN A 62 1.39 15.47 4.04
N GLY A 63 2.71 15.28 4.17
CA GLY A 63 3.71 16.27 3.74
C GLY A 63 3.65 16.60 2.24
N TRP A 64 3.37 15.61 1.38
CA TRP A 64 3.23 15.82 -0.06
C TRP A 64 1.99 16.66 -0.40
N HIS A 65 0.83 16.30 0.18
CA HIS A 65 -0.43 17.03 0.00
C HIS A 65 -0.34 18.47 0.52
N GLU A 66 0.29 18.66 1.69
CA GLU A 66 0.57 19.99 2.25
C GLU A 66 1.47 20.81 1.32
N GLY A 67 2.56 20.23 0.81
CA GLY A 67 3.47 20.89 -0.13
C GLY A 67 2.77 21.29 -1.43
N MET A 68 1.92 20.42 -1.99
CA MET A 68 1.14 20.72 -3.20
C MET A 68 0.10 21.82 -2.96
N THR A 69 -0.54 21.81 -1.78
CA THR A 69 -1.48 22.87 -1.38
C THR A 69 -0.76 24.22 -1.28
N GLN A 70 0.42 24.26 -0.66
CA GLN A 70 1.23 25.48 -0.57
C GLN A 70 1.69 25.96 -1.95
N LEU A 71 2.08 25.04 -2.84
CA LEU A 71 2.47 25.35 -4.22
C LEU A 71 1.31 25.98 -5.00
N GLN A 72 0.10 25.41 -4.90
CA GLN A 72 -1.09 26.00 -5.52
C GLN A 72 -1.40 27.39 -4.97
N GLN A 73 -1.25 27.61 -3.66
CA GLN A 73 -1.45 28.93 -3.05
C GLN A 73 -0.44 29.96 -3.57
N LEU A 74 0.83 29.59 -3.72
CA LEU A 74 1.83 30.47 -4.31
C LEU A 74 1.55 30.75 -5.78
N ALA A 75 1.19 29.75 -6.57
CA ALA A 75 0.81 29.93 -7.98
C ALA A 75 -0.36 30.91 -8.12
N ASN A 76 -1.41 30.74 -7.30
CA ASN A 76 -2.56 31.64 -7.28
C ASN A 76 -2.17 33.07 -6.88
N ARG A 77 -1.29 33.22 -5.89
CA ARG A 77 -0.76 34.53 -5.49
C ARG A 77 0.02 35.18 -6.64
N LEU A 78 0.93 34.45 -7.28
CA LEU A 78 1.71 34.95 -8.42
C LEU A 78 0.81 35.35 -9.60
N ASN A 79 -0.22 34.56 -9.91
CA ASN A 79 -1.18 34.89 -10.98
C ASN A 79 -1.97 36.16 -10.67
N ALA A 80 -2.38 36.33 -9.40
CA ALA A 80 -3.08 37.53 -8.96
C ALA A 80 -2.20 38.79 -9.01
N LEU A 81 -0.88 38.66 -8.89
CA LEU A 81 0.07 39.77 -9.08
C LEU A 81 0.17 40.21 -10.54
N ASP A 82 0.10 39.25 -11.47
CA ASP A 82 0.14 39.52 -12.90
C ASP A 82 -1.15 40.22 -13.37
N GLU A 83 -2.31 39.72 -12.91
CA GLU A 83 -3.63 40.30 -13.23
C GLU A 83 -3.88 41.66 -12.56
N LYS A 84 -3.37 41.86 -11.34
CA LYS A 84 -3.49 43.14 -10.60
C LYS A 84 -2.10 43.67 -10.28
N ARG A 85 -1.58 44.52 -11.17
CA ARG A 85 -0.33 45.31 -11.05
C ARG A 85 -0.23 46.25 -9.82
N GLY A 86 -0.92 45.97 -8.71
CA GLY A 86 -1.07 46.87 -7.57
C GLY A 86 -0.27 46.49 -6.31
N LYS A 87 0.16 45.23 -6.13
CA LYS A 87 0.79 44.82 -4.87
C LYS A 87 1.81 43.70 -5.03
N TYR A 88 3.03 44.01 -5.47
CA TYR A 88 4.12 43.04 -5.64
C TYR A 88 4.40 42.23 -4.37
N MET A 89 4.58 40.90 -4.51
CA MET A 89 5.16 40.08 -3.45
C MET A 89 6.65 40.38 -3.32
N THR A 90 7.15 40.49 -2.10
CA THR A 90 8.57 40.70 -1.84
C THR A 90 9.37 39.42 -2.07
N VAL A 91 10.67 39.58 -2.38
CA VAL A 91 11.60 38.44 -2.53
C VAL A 91 11.66 37.60 -1.24
N SER A 92 11.51 38.21 -0.07
CA SER A 92 11.49 37.52 1.22
C SER A 92 10.25 36.65 1.43
N GLU A 93 9.08 37.08 0.93
CA GLU A 93 7.85 36.28 0.95
C GLU A 93 7.94 35.10 -0.01
N LEU A 94 8.49 35.31 -1.22
CA LEU A 94 8.74 34.21 -2.17
C LEU A 94 9.69 33.16 -1.60
N LYS A 95 10.83 33.59 -1.04
CA LYS A 95 11.81 32.68 -0.43
C LYS A 95 11.20 31.89 0.72
N SER A 96 10.40 32.53 1.57
CA SER A 96 9.69 31.85 2.67
C SER A 96 8.69 30.81 2.14
N ALA A 97 7.93 31.14 1.09
CA ALA A 97 6.98 30.20 0.48
C ALA A 97 7.68 28.99 -0.15
N VAL A 98 8.77 29.21 -0.89
CA VAL A 98 9.58 28.14 -1.50
C VAL A 98 10.22 27.25 -0.42
N PHE A 99 10.73 27.85 0.66
CA PHE A 99 11.31 27.12 1.78
C PHE A 99 10.26 26.22 2.48
N ALA A 100 9.06 26.74 2.71
CA ALA A 100 7.96 25.96 3.30
C ALA A 100 7.59 24.74 2.44
N MET A 101 7.50 24.91 1.11
CA MET A 101 7.21 23.80 0.19
C MET A 101 8.33 22.77 0.17
N THR A 102 9.59 23.23 0.12
CA THR A 102 10.77 22.35 0.16
C THR A 102 10.77 21.53 1.44
N GLN A 103 10.42 22.16 2.56
CA GLN A 103 10.29 21.50 3.85
C GLN A 103 9.14 20.48 3.89
N SER A 104 8.00 20.76 3.25
CA SER A 104 6.88 19.83 3.13
C SER A 104 7.22 18.63 2.22
N PHE A 105 7.89 18.85 1.09
CA PHE A 105 8.30 17.79 0.16
C PHE A 105 9.42 16.90 0.70
N THR A 106 10.29 17.42 1.56
CA THR A 106 11.34 16.63 2.22
C THR A 106 10.83 15.79 3.39
N ARG A 107 9.61 16.06 3.90
CA ARG A 107 8.99 15.32 5.00
C ARG A 107 8.22 14.07 4.56
N ALA A 108 7.87 13.97 3.28
CA ALA A 108 7.02 12.91 2.74
C ALA A 108 7.51 12.47 1.36
N ILE A 109 8.02 11.25 1.27
CA ILE A 109 8.36 10.65 -0.02
C ILE A 109 7.04 10.34 -0.75
N PRO A 110 6.83 10.80 -1.99
CA PRO A 110 5.60 10.50 -2.72
C PRO A 110 5.47 9.00 -3.02
N ALA A 111 4.23 8.53 -3.15
CA ALA A 111 3.91 7.12 -3.37
C ALA A 111 4.62 6.54 -4.61
N GLU A 112 4.79 7.35 -5.65
CA GLU A 112 5.51 6.98 -6.87
C GLU A 112 6.98 6.68 -6.62
N GLU A 113 7.66 7.45 -5.76
CA GLU A 113 9.07 7.24 -5.43
C GLU A 113 9.24 6.04 -4.48
N GLN A 114 8.27 5.80 -3.60
CA GLN A 114 8.23 4.58 -2.79
C GLN A 114 8.07 3.34 -3.67
N LEU A 115 7.18 3.39 -4.67
CA LEU A 115 7.03 2.32 -5.65
C LEU A 115 8.29 2.08 -6.47
N ARG A 116 9.02 3.15 -6.85
CA ARG A 116 10.32 3.03 -7.52
C ARG A 116 11.32 2.30 -6.63
N GLN A 117 11.39 2.64 -5.34
CA GLN A 117 12.30 2.01 -4.38
C GLN A 117 11.97 0.52 -4.17
N LEU A 118 10.68 0.18 -4.03
CA LEU A 118 10.22 -1.21 -3.94
C LEU A 118 10.52 -2.02 -5.21
N SER A 119 10.39 -1.38 -6.39
CA SER A 119 10.68 -2.03 -7.67
C SER A 119 12.17 -2.30 -7.90
N VAL A 120 13.05 -1.56 -7.22
CA VAL A 120 14.51 -1.69 -7.29
C VAL A 120 15.04 -2.66 -6.23
N LEU A 121 14.23 -3.02 -5.22
CA LEU A 121 14.60 -4.04 -4.25
C LEU A 121 14.81 -5.38 -4.99
N PRO A 122 15.97 -6.05 -4.82
CA PRO A 122 16.20 -7.35 -5.42
C PRO A 122 15.05 -8.28 -5.02
N HIS A 123 14.33 -8.79 -6.02
CA HIS A 123 13.33 -9.82 -5.82
C HIS A 123 14.10 -11.07 -5.38
N ASP A 124 14.12 -11.38 -4.08
CA ASP A 124 14.86 -12.54 -3.57
C ASP A 124 14.25 -13.82 -4.19
N PRO A 125 14.94 -14.47 -5.14
CA PRO A 125 14.41 -15.64 -5.83
C PRO A 125 14.42 -16.89 -4.93
N ALA A 126 14.99 -16.81 -3.72
CA ALA A 126 14.87 -17.87 -2.72
C ALA A 126 13.41 -18.09 -2.28
N LEU A 127 12.54 -17.08 -2.46
CA LEU A 127 11.09 -17.21 -2.24
C LEU A 127 10.32 -17.70 -3.48
N ALA A 128 10.95 -17.75 -4.66
CA ALA A 128 10.34 -18.16 -5.93
C ALA A 128 10.78 -19.57 -6.40
N SER A 129 11.80 -20.16 -5.77
CA SER A 129 12.38 -21.45 -6.17
C SER A 129 11.88 -22.59 -5.27
N GLY A 130 10.58 -22.86 -5.32
CA GLY A 130 10.05 -24.16 -4.87
C GLY A 130 10.34 -25.22 -5.93
N THR A 131 11.57 -25.73 -6.00
CA THR A 131 11.86 -26.93 -6.80
C THR A 131 11.69 -28.16 -5.93
N ALA A 132 10.69 -28.98 -6.30
CA ALA A 132 10.49 -30.32 -5.80
C ALA A 132 11.65 -31.25 -6.21
N GLU A 133 12.21 -32.00 -5.27
CA GLU A 133 12.19 -33.49 -5.23
C GLU A 133 12.84 -34.03 -3.93
N PRO A 134 12.51 -35.25 -3.49
CA PRO A 134 12.57 -35.68 -2.10
C PRO A 134 13.87 -36.42 -1.76
N ASP A 135 14.44 -36.15 -0.59
CA ASP A 135 14.76 -37.22 0.38
C ASP A 135 15.37 -36.63 1.67
N GLY A 136 15.12 -37.30 2.80
CA GLY A 136 16.01 -37.26 3.96
C GLY A 136 15.92 -36.06 4.91
N ALA A 137 15.01 -36.18 5.90
CA ALA A 137 15.16 -35.76 7.30
C ALA A 137 16.10 -34.58 7.67
N ALA A 138 15.52 -33.45 8.10
CA ALA A 138 15.70 -32.86 9.44
C ALA A 138 15.36 -31.35 9.46
N SER A 139 14.39 -31.00 10.32
CA SER A 139 14.30 -29.82 11.18
C SER A 139 14.79 -28.45 10.68
N ALA A 140 13.87 -27.53 10.35
CA ALA A 140 13.96 -26.11 10.74
C ALA A 140 12.64 -25.36 10.54
N THR A 141 12.22 -24.67 11.59
CA THR A 141 11.02 -23.86 11.75
C THR A 141 11.19 -22.47 11.10
N ALA A 142 10.37 -22.11 10.10
CA ALA A 142 9.84 -20.75 9.88
C ALA A 142 8.90 -20.65 8.66
N TYR A 143 7.82 -19.86 8.84
CA TYR A 143 7.09 -19.04 7.87
C TYR A 143 6.00 -19.64 6.93
N TYR A 144 4.75 -19.42 7.37
CA TYR A 144 3.42 -19.29 6.74
C TYR A 144 3.01 -20.08 5.47
N PRO A 145 1.93 -20.90 5.56
CA PRO A 145 1.05 -21.20 4.44
C PRO A 145 -0.24 -20.35 4.50
N LEU A 146 -0.53 -19.58 3.45
CA LEU A 146 -1.90 -19.24 3.07
C LEU A 146 -2.35 -20.28 2.04
N CYS A 147 -3.18 -21.25 2.45
CA CYS A 147 -3.85 -22.17 1.54
C CYS A 147 -5.37 -22.03 1.68
N GLY A 148 -6.05 -21.87 0.54
CA GLY A 148 -7.44 -21.43 0.45
C GLY A 148 -8.47 -22.47 0.88
N ALA A 149 -9.55 -21.98 1.50
CA ALA A 149 -10.75 -22.76 1.75
C ALA A 149 -11.67 -22.70 0.52
N GLN A 150 -12.10 -23.86 0.01
CA GLN A 150 -13.25 -23.98 -0.88
C GLN A 150 -14.46 -24.42 -0.05
N THR A 151 -15.58 -23.70 -0.17
CA THR A 151 -16.83 -24.00 0.53
C THR A 151 -17.76 -24.81 -0.36
N THR A 152 -18.11 -26.03 0.07
CA THR A 152 -19.23 -26.77 -0.51
C THR A 152 -20.07 -27.37 0.61
N ASN A 153 -21.38 -27.07 0.61
CA ASN A 153 -22.38 -27.55 1.59
C ASN A 153 -21.98 -27.38 3.07
N GLY A 154 -21.53 -26.18 3.45
CA GLY A 154 -21.37 -25.78 4.85
C GLY A 154 -20.34 -26.59 5.67
N THR A 155 -19.57 -27.46 5.03
CA THR A 155 -18.51 -28.24 5.67
C THR A 155 -17.18 -27.89 5.01
N ILE A 156 -16.22 -27.41 5.81
CA ILE A 156 -14.87 -27.11 5.33
C ILE A 156 -14.08 -28.41 5.34
N THR A 157 -13.77 -28.95 4.16
CA THR A 157 -12.86 -30.09 4.00
C THR A 157 -11.56 -29.60 3.39
N LEU A 158 -10.45 -29.87 4.08
CA LEU A 158 -9.09 -29.62 3.62
C LEU A 158 -8.81 -30.57 2.44
N VAL A 159 -8.62 -30.04 1.24
CA VAL A 159 -8.22 -30.84 0.07
C VAL A 159 -6.72 -30.66 -0.10
N GLN A 160 -5.98 -31.78 -0.06
CA GLN A 160 -4.54 -31.83 -0.34
C GLN A 160 -4.27 -31.75 -1.84
#